data_AF-A0A7Y3ULT8-F1
#
_entry.id   AF-A0A7Y3ULT8-F1
#
_cell.length_a   1.000
_cell.length_b   1.000
_cell.length_c   1.000
_cell.angle_alpha   90.00
_cell.angle_beta   90.00
_cell.angle_gamma   90.00
#
_symmetry.space_group_name_H-M   'P 1'
#
loop_
_entity.id
_entity.type
_entity.pdbx_description
1 polymer ?
#
loop_
_entity_poly.entity_id
_entity_poly.type
_entity_poly.pdbx_seq_one_letter_code
_entity_poly.pdbx_strand_id
1 'polypeptide(L)'
;MLPKHHKTSFFLKAGLFDNLSSFAELEKRISGLPTTVEVGDAFEVFAEAYFFTQKIEQADEVWPFKSIPSAIKEDLSLGTNQQDMGIDGAYKTTAGTLPVQFYLGFYPRTIMR
;
A
#
# COMPACT_ATOMS: atom_id res chain seq x y z
N MET A 1 3.72 -4.27 14.77
CA MET A 1 4.51 -4.36 13.53
C MET A 1 5.22 -3.03 13.31
N LEU A 2 6.44 -3.03 12.76
CA LEU A 2 7.11 -1.80 12.32
C LEU A 2 6.73 -1.52 10.86
N PRO A 3 6.51 -0.25 10.46
CA PRO A 3 6.19 0.08 9.08
C PRO A 3 7.32 -0.33 8.12
N LYS A 4 6.97 -1.01 7.03
CA LYS A 4 7.92 -1.50 6.02
C LYS A 4 8.06 -0.53 4.84
N HIS A 5 7.12 0.39 4.63
CA HIS A 5 7.26 1.40 3.58
C HIS A 5 8.28 2.49 3.95
N HIS A 6 9.28 2.70 3.09
CA HIS A 6 10.42 3.60 3.33
C HIS A 6 10.05 5.08 3.57
N LYS A 7 8.91 5.54 3.05
CA LYS A 7 8.39 6.91 3.26
C LYS A 7 7.52 7.08 4.50
N THR A 8 7.26 6.02 5.26
CA THR A 8 6.35 6.09 6.42
C THR A 8 6.79 7.18 7.39
N SER A 9 8.06 7.19 7.81
CA SER A 9 8.58 8.21 8.73
C SER A 9 8.50 9.63 8.17
N PHE A 10 8.57 9.80 6.85
CA PHE A 10 8.46 11.12 6.20
C PHE A 10 7.04 11.66 6.32
N PHE A 11 6.04 10.86 5.94
CA PHE A 11 4.64 11.29 5.98
C PHE A 11 4.07 11.41 7.40
N LEU A 12 4.52 10.57 8.34
CA LEU A 12 4.18 10.71 9.75
C LEU A 12 4.72 12.03 10.33
N LYS A 13 5.98 12.40 10.02
CA LYS A 13 6.55 13.69 10.46
C LYS A 13 5.87 14.89 9.80
N ALA A 14 5.37 14.72 8.59
CA ALA A 14 4.59 15.74 7.89
C ALA A 14 3.15 15.87 8.41
N GLY A 15 2.72 15.00 9.33
CA GLY A 15 1.35 14.97 9.86
C GLY A 15 0.29 14.63 8.81
N LEU A 16 0.68 13.96 7.71
CA LEU A 16 -0.22 13.70 6.59
C LEU A 16 -1.47 12.93 7.03
N PHE A 17 -1.27 11.99 7.95
CA PHE A 17 -2.31 11.10 8.49
C PHE A 17 -2.94 11.59 9.80
N ASP A 18 -2.57 12.77 10.29
CA ASP A 18 -2.98 13.24 11.61
C ASP A 18 -4.40 13.79 11.62
N ASN A 19 -5.17 13.44 12.67
CA ASN A 19 -6.49 13.98 12.98
C ASN A 19 -7.51 13.89 11.83
N LEU A 20 -7.44 12.85 11.03
CA LEU A 20 -8.35 12.63 9.91
C LEU A 20 -9.75 12.23 10.41
N SER A 21 -10.78 12.89 9.88
CA SER A 21 -12.18 12.63 10.22
C SER A 21 -12.89 11.71 9.22
N SER A 22 -12.34 11.58 8.01
CA SER A 22 -12.93 10.78 6.93
C SER A 22 -11.88 10.37 5.90
N PHE A 23 -12.19 9.33 5.11
CA PHE A 23 -11.35 8.91 3.99
C PHE A 23 -11.25 9.98 2.90
N ALA A 24 -12.33 10.72 2.63
CA ALA A 24 -12.31 11.80 1.64
C ALA A 24 -11.32 12.92 2.02
N GLU A 25 -11.13 13.18 3.32
CA GLU A 25 -10.13 14.13 3.81
C GLU A 25 -8.72 13.61 3.54
N LEU A 26 -8.48 12.33 3.76
CA LEU A 26 -7.20 11.68 3.44
C LEU A 26 -6.91 11.75 1.94
N GLU A 27 -7.85 11.34 1.10
CA GLU A 27 -7.69 11.40 -0.37
C GLU A 27 -7.36 12.82 -0.83
N LYS A 28 -8.07 13.82 -0.29
CA LYS A 28 -7.81 15.22 -0.60
C LYS A 28 -6.38 15.63 -0.22
N ARG A 29 -5.91 15.28 0.98
CA ARG A 29 -4.54 15.60 1.42
C ARG A 29 -3.49 14.91 0.55
N ILE A 30 -3.69 13.62 0.22
CA ILE A 30 -2.76 12.88 -0.62
C ILE A 30 -2.75 13.45 -2.05
N SER A 31 -3.91 13.76 -2.63
CA SER A 31 -4.01 14.35 -3.98
C SER A 31 -3.36 15.73 -4.10
N GLY A 32 -3.16 16.43 -2.97
CA GLY A 32 -2.45 17.71 -2.91
C GLY A 32 -0.92 17.59 -2.87
N LEU A 33 -0.36 16.37 -2.88
CA LEU A 33 1.08 16.17 -2.87
C LEU A 33 1.74 16.64 -4.18
N PRO A 34 3.01 17.09 -4.14
CA PRO A 34 3.64 17.79 -5.26
C PRO A 34 3.86 16.91 -6.49
N THR A 35 4.04 15.60 -6.28
CA THR A 35 4.37 14.66 -7.34
C THR A 35 3.45 13.45 -7.32
N THR A 36 3.19 12.86 -8.49
CA THR A 36 2.45 11.61 -8.61
C THR A 36 3.13 10.44 -7.89
N VAL A 37 4.46 10.49 -7.74
CA VAL A 37 5.23 9.53 -6.94
C VAL A 37 4.90 9.67 -5.46
N GLU A 38 4.87 10.89 -4.92
CA GLU A 38 4.51 11.12 -3.51
C GLU A 38 3.05 10.77 -3.22
N VAL A 39 2.15 11.00 -4.18
CA VAL A 39 0.76 10.53 -4.12
C VAL A 39 0.72 9.02 -3.95
N GLY A 40 1.43 8.28 -4.81
CA GLY A 40 1.52 6.81 -4.74
C GLY A 40 2.12 6.32 -3.43
N ASP A 41 3.30 6.85 -3.05
CA ASP A 41 4.00 6.50 -1.81
C ASP A 41 3.11 6.71 -0.56
N ALA A 42 2.29 7.77 -0.53
CA ALA A 42 1.38 8.03 0.59
C ALA A 42 0.20 7.04 0.64
N PHE A 43 -0.32 6.65 -0.53
CA PHE A 43 -1.35 5.61 -0.60
C PHE A 43 -0.84 4.23 -0.20
N GLU A 44 0.38 3.87 -0.60
CA GLU A 44 1.02 2.62 -0.18
C GLU A 44 1.14 2.55 1.35
N VAL A 45 1.54 3.65 2.01
CA VAL A 45 1.61 3.72 3.48
C VAL A 45 0.24 3.56 4.12
N PHE A 46 -0.80 4.20 3.57
CA PHE A 46 -2.16 4.03 4.06
C PHE A 46 -2.65 2.59 3.91
N ALA A 47 -2.45 1.98 2.73
CA ALA A 47 -2.88 0.62 2.46
C ALA A 47 -2.17 -0.39 3.38
N GLU A 48 -0.86 -0.23 3.60
CA GLU A 48 -0.10 -1.05 4.55
C GLU A 48 -0.74 -1.01 5.95
N ALA A 49 -1.06 0.18 6.45
CA ALA A 49 -1.71 0.35 7.75
C ALA A 49 -3.15 -0.17 7.78
N TYR A 50 -3.91 0.01 6.69
CA TYR A 50 -5.28 -0.48 6.56
C TYR A 50 -5.35 -2.01 6.61
N PHE A 51 -4.53 -2.69 5.81
CA PHE A 51 -4.47 -4.15 5.80
C PHE A 51 -4.04 -4.71 7.15
N PHE A 52 -3.16 -4.03 7.87
CA PHE A 52 -2.75 -4.46 9.22
C PHE A 52 -3.84 -4.29 10.29
N THR A 53 -4.73 -3.29 10.14
CA THR A 53 -5.71 -2.95 11.17
C THR A 53 -7.09 -3.58 10.94
N GLN A 54 -7.43 -3.90 9.70
CA GLN A 54 -8.74 -4.50 9.39
C GLN A 54 -8.73 -6.02 9.50
N LYS A 55 -9.54 -6.54 10.43
CA LYS A 55 -9.73 -8.00 10.64
C LYS A 55 -10.33 -8.74 9.43
N ILE A 56 -10.93 -8.02 8.48
CA ILE A 56 -11.67 -8.58 7.34
C ILE A 56 -10.72 -9.34 6.40
N GLU A 57 -9.46 -8.90 6.29
CA GLU A 57 -8.46 -9.50 5.38
C GLU A 57 -7.55 -10.53 6.08
N GLN A 58 -7.69 -10.71 7.41
CA GLN A 58 -6.88 -11.67 8.18
C GLN A 58 -5.37 -11.54 7.85
N ALA A 59 -4.86 -10.35 7.53
CA ALA A 59 -3.48 -10.21 7.08
C ALA A 59 -2.54 -10.37 8.28
N ASP A 60 -1.75 -11.45 8.28
CA ASP A 60 -0.69 -11.73 9.25
C ASP A 60 0.53 -10.84 8.98
N GLU A 61 0.87 -10.71 7.69
CA GLU A 61 1.93 -9.83 7.22
C GLU A 61 1.54 -9.10 5.95
N VAL A 62 1.93 -7.82 5.86
CA VAL A 62 1.77 -6.99 4.66
C VAL A 62 3.16 -6.55 4.20
N TRP A 63 3.39 -6.51 2.90
CA TRP A 63 4.63 -6.04 2.28
C TRP A 63 4.32 -5.14 1.07
N PRO A 64 4.77 -3.87 1.08
CA PRO A 64 4.87 -3.08 -0.13
C PRO A 64 5.77 -3.77 -1.16
N PHE A 65 5.57 -3.55 -2.47
CA PHE A 65 6.30 -4.25 -3.54
C PHE A 65 7.82 -4.29 -3.34
N LYS A 66 8.42 -3.15 -2.99
CA LYS A 66 9.87 -3.02 -2.75
C LYS A 66 10.36 -3.80 -1.53
N SER A 67 9.47 -4.13 -0.60
CA SER A 67 9.76 -4.80 0.66
C SER A 67 9.30 -6.27 0.69
N ILE A 68 8.80 -6.81 -0.43
CA ILE A 68 8.43 -8.23 -0.54
C ILE A 68 9.71 -9.09 -0.47
N PRO A 69 9.79 -10.09 0.44
CA PRO A 69 10.91 -11.02 0.51
C PRO A 69 11.09 -11.84 -0.78
N SER A 70 12.32 -12.21 -1.14
CA SER A 70 12.61 -12.97 -2.36
C SER A 70 11.88 -14.31 -2.42
N ALA A 71 11.81 -15.05 -1.32
CA ALA A 71 11.05 -16.31 -1.24
C ALA A 71 9.56 -16.12 -1.56
N ILE A 72 8.97 -15.00 -1.14
CA ILE A 72 7.57 -14.66 -1.43
C ILE A 72 7.40 -14.24 -2.90
N LYS A 73 8.40 -13.56 -3.48
CA LYS A 73 8.38 -13.22 -4.92
C LYS A 73 8.41 -14.49 -5.78
N GLU A 74 9.24 -15.47 -5.40
CA GLU A 74 9.32 -16.78 -6.06
C GLU A 74 8.00 -17.54 -5.94
N ASP A 75 7.42 -17.63 -4.74
CA ASP A 75 6.12 -18.28 -4.50
C ASP A 75 4.98 -17.63 -5.32
N LEU A 76 5.04 -16.31 -5.49
CA LEU A 76 4.06 -15.55 -6.26
C LEU A 76 4.35 -15.52 -7.77
N SER A 77 5.42 -16.20 -8.24
CA SER A 77 5.91 -16.11 -9.62
C SER A 77 6.12 -14.68 -10.11
N LEU A 78 6.40 -13.76 -9.18
CA LEU A 78 6.87 -12.41 -9.47
C LEU A 78 8.32 -12.57 -9.89
N GLY A 79 8.56 -12.61 -11.20
CA GLY A 79 9.89 -12.84 -11.76
C GLY A 79 10.96 -12.03 -11.02
N THR A 80 12.17 -12.59 -10.90
CA THR A 80 13.31 -11.92 -10.23
C THR A 80 13.71 -10.61 -10.90
N ASN A 81 13.23 -10.36 -12.12
CA ASN A 81 13.31 -9.09 -12.80
C ASN A 81 12.34 -8.12 -12.15
N GLN A 82 12.88 -7.04 -11.57
CA GLN A 82 12.19 -5.88 -10.99
C GLN A 82 11.39 -5.07 -12.05
N GLN A 83 10.75 -5.73 -13.01
CA GLN A 83 9.82 -5.08 -13.91
C GLN A 83 8.51 -4.90 -13.16
N ASP A 84 8.16 -3.64 -12.97
CA ASP A 84 6.93 -3.20 -12.35
C ASP A 84 5.73 -3.72 -13.18
N MET A 85 5.16 -4.85 -12.75
CA MET A 85 3.97 -5.45 -13.36
C MET A 85 2.68 -4.76 -12.89
N GLY A 86 2.80 -3.57 -12.27
CA GLY A 86 1.71 -2.82 -11.67
C GLY A 86 1.30 -3.33 -10.29
N ILE A 87 2.09 -4.19 -9.66
CA ILE A 87 1.77 -4.78 -8.35
C ILE A 87 2.29 -3.85 -7.26
N ASP A 88 1.38 -3.35 -6.44
CA ASP A 88 1.70 -2.40 -5.37
C ASP A 88 2.16 -3.10 -4.08
N GLY A 89 1.74 -4.35 -3.87
CA GLY A 89 2.25 -5.16 -2.75
C GLY A 89 1.64 -6.55 -2.63
N ALA A 90 1.97 -7.22 -1.52
CA ALA A 90 1.44 -8.51 -1.16
C ALA A 90 1.11 -8.58 0.33
N TYR A 91 0.16 -9.44 0.71
CA TYR A 91 -0.08 -9.78 2.11
C TYR A 91 -0.26 -11.29 2.28
N LYS A 92 0.09 -11.79 3.47
CA LYS A 92 -0.12 -13.17 3.88
C LYS A 92 -1.30 -13.22 4.85
N THR A 93 -2.18 -14.19 4.68
CA THR A 93 -3.35 -14.35 5.56
C THR A 93 -3.04 -15.23 6.78
N THR A 94 -3.79 -15.06 7.87
CA THR A 94 -3.67 -15.84 9.12
C THR A 94 -4.13 -17.28 8.96
N ALA A 95 -4.83 -17.60 7.85
CA ALA A 95 -5.17 -18.97 7.47
C ALA A 95 -3.95 -19.77 6.96
N GLY A 96 -2.78 -19.13 6.80
CA GLY A 96 -1.57 -19.79 6.31
C GLY A 96 -1.58 -20.12 4.82
N THR A 97 -2.55 -19.58 4.07
CA THR A 97 -2.64 -19.71 2.61
C THR A 97 -1.54 -18.92 1.91
N LEU A 98 -1.36 -19.21 0.61
CA LEU A 98 -0.41 -18.52 -0.26
C LEU A 98 -0.56 -16.98 -0.15
N PRO A 99 0.54 -16.22 -0.30
CA PRO A 99 0.48 -14.76 -0.32
C PRO A 99 -0.49 -14.27 -1.39
N VAL A 100 -1.22 -13.19 -1.10
CA VAL A 100 -2.17 -12.55 -2.02
C VAL A 100 -1.55 -11.24 -2.51
N GLN A 101 -1.56 -11.02 -3.82
CA GLN A 101 -1.10 -9.78 -4.45
C GLN A 101 -2.22 -8.73 -4.45
N PHE A 102 -1.89 -7.45 -4.26
CA PHE A 102 -2.84 -6.36 -4.39
C PHE A 102 -2.32 -5.28 -5.33
N TYR A 103 -3.28 -4.64 -6.02
CA TYR A 103 -3.10 -3.55 -6.97
C TYR A 103 -3.86 -2.33 -6.42
N LEU A 104 -3.16 -1.22 -6.17
CA LEU A 104 -3.66 0.09 -5.76
C LEU A 104 -3.71 1.01 -6.99
N GLY A 105 -4.82 0.95 -7.72
CA GLY A 105 -5.09 1.90 -8.79
C GLY A 105 -5.90 3.10 -8.30
N PHE A 106 -5.39 4.32 -8.50
CA PHE A 106 -6.27 5.47 -8.63
C PHE A 106 -6.89 5.45 -10.02
N TYR A 107 -8.13 4.96 -10.13
CA TYR A 107 -8.97 5.39 -11.24
C TYR A 107 -9.49 6.78 -10.89
N PRO A 108 -9.01 7.87 -11.52
CA PRO A 108 -9.76 9.11 -11.47
C PRO A 108 -11.16 8.77 -11.98
N ARG A 109 -12.19 8.91 -11.14
CA ARG A 109 -13.57 8.94 -11.62
C ARG A 109 -13.70 10.18 -12.48
N THR A 110 -13.34 10.08 -13.76
CA THR A 110 -13.94 10.90 -14.79
C THR A 110 -15.39 10.46 -14.85
N ILE A 111 -16.25 11.10 -14.06
CA ILE A 111 -17.69 11.08 -14.33
C ILE A 111 -17.85 11.87 -15.63
N MET A 112 -17.74 11.17 -16.77
CA MET A 112 -18.36 11.65 -17.99
C MET A 112 -19.87 11.59 -17.74
N ARG A 113 -20.46 12.77 -17.56
CA ARG A 113 -21.90 12.97 -17.73
C ARG A 113 -22.25 12.89 -19.21
#